data_AF-A0A9X9LFM9-F1
#
_entry.id   AF-A0A9X9LFM9-F1
#
_cell.length_a   1.000
_cell.length_b   1.000
_cell.length_c   1.000
_cell.angle_alpha   90.00
_cell.angle_beta   90.00
_cell.angle_gamma   90.00
#
_symmetry.space_group_name_H-M   'P 1'
#
loop_
_entity.id
_entity.type
_entity.pdbx_description
1 polymer ?
#
loop_
_entity_poly.entity_id
_entity_poly.type
_entity_poly.pdbx_seq_one_letter_code
_entity_poly.pdbx_strand_id
1 'polypeptide(L)' 'SQISKTGKEIKDYVEAEAGNDPLLKGIPEDKNPFKEKGGCTLS' A
#
# COMPACT_ATOMS: atom_id res chain seq x y z
N SER A 1 -2.73 -12.78 -26.86
CA SER A 1 -1.62 -11.88 -27.23
C SER A 1 -0.61 -11.83 -26.08
N GLN A 2 0.59 -11.28 -26.26
CA GLN A 2 1.47 -11.08 -25.09
C GLN A 2 0.86 -10.14 -24.06
N ILE A 3 0.11 -9.13 -24.52
CA ILE A 3 -0.65 -8.18 -23.68
C ILE A 3 -1.58 -8.91 -22.71
N SER A 4 -2.39 -9.88 -23.19
CA SER A 4 -3.32 -10.61 -22.33
C SER A 4 -2.62 -11.49 -21.31
N LYS A 5 -1.44 -12.05 -21.64
CA LYS A 5 -0.66 -12.89 -20.73
C LYS A 5 0.01 -12.03 -19.64
N THR A 6 0.70 -10.98 -20.03
CA THR A 6 1.37 -10.06 -19.10
C THR A 6 0.36 -9.36 -18.20
N GLY A 7 -0.82 -8.99 -18.72
CA GLY A 7 -1.89 -8.42 -17.91
C GLY A 7 -2.37 -9.36 -16.80
N LYS A 8 -2.44 -10.67 -17.08
CA LYS A 8 -2.78 -11.67 -16.07
C LYS A 8 -1.69 -11.79 -15.00
N GLU A 9 -0.43 -11.85 -15.41
CA GLU A 9 0.70 -11.96 -14.47
C GLU A 9 0.78 -10.76 -13.51
N ILE A 10 0.56 -9.54 -14.02
CA ILE A 10 0.50 -8.33 -13.20
C ILE A 10 -0.66 -8.40 -12.22
N LYS A 11 -1.85 -8.79 -12.70
CA LYS A 11 -3.04 -8.93 -11.86
C LYS A 11 -2.79 -9.92 -10.72
N ASP A 12 -2.32 -11.12 -11.05
CA ASP A 12 -2.10 -12.20 -10.09
C ASP A 12 -1.09 -11.78 -9.01
N TYR A 13 -0.03 -11.05 -9.39
CA TYR A 13 0.94 -10.49 -8.44
C TYR A 13 0.31 -9.43 -7.50
N VAL A 14 -0.43 -8.48 -8.06
CA VAL A 14 -1.09 -7.43 -7.27
C VAL A 14 -2.10 -8.03 -6.29
N GLU A 15 -2.89 -9.01 -6.73
CA GLU A 15 -3.85 -9.69 -5.86
C GLU A 15 -3.17 -10.49 -4.74
N ALA A 16 -2.01 -11.09 -5.01
CA ALA A 16 -1.23 -11.80 -3.99
C ALA A 16 -0.67 -10.86 -2.90
N GLU A 17 -0.23 -9.66 -3.26
CA GLU A 17 0.38 -8.70 -2.34
C GLU A 17 -0.65 -7.75 -1.67
N ALA A 18 -1.88 -7.68 -2.16
CA ALA A 18 -2.90 -6.77 -1.65
C ALA A 18 -3.17 -6.89 -0.13
N GLY A 19 -3.04 -8.09 0.43
CA GLY A 19 -3.22 -8.34 1.87
C GLY A 19 -2.06 -7.83 2.75
N ASN A 20 -0.91 -7.57 2.15
CA ASN A 20 0.29 -7.05 2.80
C ASN A 20 0.46 -5.54 2.62
N ASP A 21 -0.28 -4.93 1.69
CA ASP A 21 -0.20 -3.51 1.38
C ASP A 21 -0.72 -2.66 2.56
N PRO A 22 0.17 -1.89 3.25
CA PRO A 22 -0.21 -1.04 4.37
C PRO A 22 -1.22 0.05 4.02
N LEU A 23 -1.22 0.50 2.76
CA LEU A 23 -2.11 1.56 2.28
C LEU A 23 -3.50 1.02 1.96
N LEU A 24 -3.57 -0.26 1.58
CA LEU A 24 -4.84 -0.91 1.26
C LEU A 24 -5.53 -1.46 2.52
N LYS A 25 -4.77 -2.12 3.40
CA LYS A 25 -5.29 -2.75 4.63
C LYS A 25 -5.29 -1.81 5.84
N GLY A 26 -4.48 -0.77 5.81
CA GLY A 26 -4.12 0.00 7.00
C GLY A 26 -3.11 -0.74 7.88
N ILE A 27 -2.40 0.00 8.72
CA ILE A 27 -1.49 -0.54 9.73
C ILE A 27 -1.80 0.08 11.09
N PRO A 28 -1.50 -0.64 12.20
CA PRO A 28 -1.59 -0.07 13.54
C PRO A 28 -0.83 1.26 13.65
N GLU A 29 -1.36 2.19 14.45
CA GLU A 29 -0.79 3.53 14.56
C GLU A 29 0.66 3.52 15.05
N ASP A 30 1.00 2.62 15.98
CA ASP A 30 2.36 2.42 16.50
C ASP A 30 3.35 1.89 15.46
N LYS A 31 2.86 1.27 14.38
CA LYS A 31 3.68 0.77 13.27
C LYS A 31 3.78 1.76 12.11
N ASN A 32 3.00 2.85 12.14
CA ASN A 32 3.03 3.84 11.08
C ASN A 32 4.24 4.77 11.26
N PRO A 33 5.23 4.73 10.35
CA PRO A 33 6.41 5.59 10.44
C PRO A 33 6.07 7.09 10.27
N PHE A 34 4.87 7.40 9.78
CA PHE A 34 4.38 8.77 9.59
C PHE A 34 3.39 9.21 10.68
N LYS A 35 3.28 8.46 11.79
CA LYS A 35 2.35 8.79 12.88
C LYS A 35 2.63 10.18 13.46
N GLU A 36 3.89 10.49 13.75
CA GLU A 36 4.26 11.75 14.36
C GLU A 36 4.43 12.84 13.29
N LYS A 37 3.30 13.32 12.77
CA LYS A 37 3.27 14.63 12.11
C LYS A 37 3.13 15.65 13.23
N GLY A 38 4.27 16.19 13.68
CA GLY A 38 4.27 17.34 14.59
C GLY A 38 3.24 18.35 14.10
N GLY A 39 2.22 18.59 14.93
CA GLY A 39 1.08 19.42 14.54
C GLY A 39 1.58 20.76 14.03
N CYS A 40 0.88 21.33 13.03
CA CYS A 40 1.20 22.67 12.53
C CYS A 40 1.15 23.66 13.70
N THR A 41 2.32 24.05 14.21
CA THR A 41 2.45 25.09 15.23
C THR A 41 2.35 26.44 14.53
N LEU A 42 1.19 27.07 14.65
CA LEU A 42 1.04 28.49 14.37
C LEU A 42 1.63 29.23 15.58
N SER A 43 2.89 29.67 15.45
CA SER A 43 3.53 30.62 16.38
C SER A 43 3.22 32.04 15.97
#